data_AF-A0A7K0SM92-F1
#
_entry.id   AF-A0A7K0SM92-F1
#
_cell.length_a   1.000
_cell.length_b   1.000
_cell.length_c   1.000
_cell.angle_alpha   90.00
_cell.angle_beta   90.00
_cell.angle_gamma   90.00
#
_symmetry.space_group_name_H-M   'P 1'
#
loop_
_entity.id
_entity.type
_entity.pdbx_description
1 polymer ?
#
loop_
_entity_poly.entity_id
_entity_poly.type
_entity_poly.pdbx_seq_one_letter_code
_entity_poly.pdbx_strand_id
1 'polypeptide(L)'
;METQLPTWLLELIDNEHVTDILLSESESLVDYGDGLVQLTDLQVSESELAVIARELIELGGRRLDLANPFADVCLPGGLRVHAVLKSGCSSKTLVSIRLHQTKAITLSELFKSLSASPLQQTIIREIVDSGESFLISGPTGSGKTTLLRAMLSGSTERVIAVED
;
A
#
# COMPACT_ATOMS: atom_id res chain seq x y z
N MET A 1 -21.88 -0.89 12.88
CA MET A 1 -21.18 0.29 13.43
C MET A 1 -20.76 1.09 12.21
N GLU A 2 -21.39 2.24 11.99
CA GLU A 2 -20.98 3.16 10.92
C GLU A 2 -19.53 3.56 11.20
N THR A 3 -18.65 3.28 10.26
CA THR A 3 -17.24 3.65 10.34
C THR A 3 -17.14 5.18 10.37
N GLN A 4 -16.57 5.75 11.44
CA GLN A 4 -16.46 7.21 11.66
C GLN A 4 -15.14 7.80 11.13
N LEU A 5 -14.49 7.12 10.17
CA LEU A 5 -13.31 7.67 9.52
C LEU A 5 -13.70 9.00 8.84
N PRO A 6 -12.87 10.05 8.99
CA PRO A 6 -13.20 11.35 8.46
C PRO A 6 -13.19 11.35 6.93
N THR A 7 -14.06 12.15 6.32
CA THR A 7 -14.25 12.19 4.86
C THR A 7 -12.95 12.45 4.10
N TRP A 8 -12.08 13.34 4.59
CA TRP A 8 -10.79 13.63 3.95
C TRP A 8 -9.88 12.39 3.87
N LEU A 9 -9.97 11.49 4.85
CA LEU A 9 -9.16 10.27 4.86
C LEU A 9 -9.70 9.27 3.83
N LEU A 10 -11.03 9.16 3.75
CA LEU A 10 -11.69 8.34 2.73
C LEU A 10 -11.37 8.83 1.32
N GLU A 11 -11.40 10.15 1.09
CA GLU A 11 -11.03 10.75 -0.20
C GLU A 11 -9.56 10.47 -0.58
N LEU A 12 -8.63 10.52 0.37
CA LEU A 12 -7.25 10.12 0.13
C LEU A 12 -7.11 8.62 -0.15
N ILE A 13 -7.89 7.80 0.55
CA ILE A 13 -7.87 6.35 0.38
C ILE A 13 -8.42 5.94 -1.00
N ASP A 14 -9.47 6.61 -1.46
CA ASP A 14 -10.12 6.33 -2.74
C ASP A 14 -9.36 6.94 -3.94
N ASN A 15 -8.35 7.77 -3.69
CA ASN A 15 -7.55 8.38 -4.75
C ASN A 15 -6.58 7.36 -5.36
N GLU A 16 -6.78 7.06 -6.66
CA GLU A 16 -6.00 6.03 -7.39
C GLU A 16 -4.51 6.32 -7.51
N HIS A 17 -4.05 7.54 -7.22
CA HIS A 17 -2.65 7.92 -7.27
C HIS A 17 -1.94 7.78 -5.93
N VAL A 18 -2.68 7.75 -4.81
CA VAL A 18 -2.08 7.68 -3.48
C VAL A 18 -1.51 6.29 -3.22
N THR A 19 -0.27 6.21 -2.73
CA THR A 19 0.40 4.94 -2.37
C THR A 19 0.62 4.82 -0.87
N ASP A 20 0.94 5.93 -0.20
CA ASP A 20 1.24 5.96 1.23
C ASP A 20 0.65 7.23 1.86
N ILE A 21 0.07 7.10 3.06
CA ILE A 21 -0.42 8.20 3.89
C ILE A 21 0.27 8.06 5.25
N LEU A 22 0.99 9.10 5.68
CA LEU A 22 1.66 9.16 6.98
C LEU A 22 1.13 10.34 7.78
N LEU A 23 0.63 10.07 8.98
CA LEU A 23 -0.02 11.05 9.84
C LEU A 23 0.65 11.12 11.20
N SER A 24 0.82 12.34 11.70
CA SER A 24 1.22 12.66 13.07
C SER A 24 0.56 13.98 13.51
N GLU A 25 0.69 14.34 14.80
CA GLU A 25 0.21 15.63 15.35
C GLU A 25 0.62 16.88 14.53
N SER A 26 1.75 16.81 13.82
CA SER A 26 2.36 17.97 13.15
C SER A 26 2.47 17.82 11.64
N GLU A 27 2.25 16.61 11.12
CA GLU A 27 2.57 16.28 9.74
C GLU A 27 1.53 15.34 9.16
N SER A 28 0.98 15.75 8.03
CA SER A 28 0.15 14.92 7.16
C SER A 28 0.89 14.81 5.84
N LEU A 29 1.55 13.68 5.60
CA LEU A 29 2.34 13.41 4.41
C LEU A 29 1.60 12.38 3.54
N VAL A 30 1.59 12.61 2.23
CA VAL A 30 1.00 11.68 1.26
C VAL A 30 1.99 11.46 0.13
N ASP A 31 2.18 10.19 -0.26
CA ASP A 31 2.94 9.82 -1.46
C ASP A 31 1.97 9.48 -2.59
N TYR A 32 2.22 10.06 -3.77
CA TYR A 32 1.46 9.82 -5.00
C TYR A 32 2.24 8.97 -6.04
N GLY A 33 3.36 8.39 -5.61
CA GLY A 33 4.30 7.61 -6.44
C GLY A 33 5.63 8.32 -6.73
N ASP A 34 5.74 9.62 -6.46
CA ASP A 34 6.93 10.45 -6.72
C ASP A 34 7.62 10.94 -5.43
N GLY A 35 7.23 10.40 -4.27
CA GLY A 35 7.74 10.75 -2.96
C GLY A 35 6.73 11.51 -2.09
N LEU A 36 7.09 11.68 -0.81
CA LEU A 36 6.21 12.26 0.21
C LEU A 36 6.01 13.77 0.01
N VAL A 37 4.74 14.18 0.01
CA VAL A 37 4.29 15.57 -0.07
C VAL A 37 3.52 15.93 1.20
N GLN A 38 3.86 17.05 1.82
CA GLN A 38 3.12 17.60 2.96
C GLN A 38 1.80 18.22 2.51
N LEU A 39 0.68 17.77 3.10
CA LEU A 39 -0.60 18.45 3.02
C LEU A 39 -0.64 19.58 4.04
N THR A 40 -0.39 20.82 3.60
CA THR A 40 -0.32 22.00 4.48
C THR A 40 -1.66 22.36 5.10
N ASP A 41 -2.75 22.04 4.41
CA ASP A 41 -4.11 22.43 4.81
C ASP A 41 -4.79 21.37 5.70
N LEU A 42 -4.10 20.25 5.96
CA LEU A 42 -4.62 19.17 6.78
C LEU A 42 -3.85 19.10 8.11
N GLN A 43 -4.48 19.63 9.16
CA GLN A 43 -4.00 19.49 10.54
C GLN A 43 -4.92 18.56 11.31
N VAL A 44 -4.34 17.49 11.85
CA VAL A 44 -5.05 16.50 12.66
C VAL A 44 -4.52 16.59 14.08
N SER A 45 -5.39 16.86 15.05
CA SER A 45 -4.99 16.91 16.45
C SER A 45 -4.57 15.53 16.96
N GLU A 46 -3.77 15.46 18.04
CA GLU A 46 -3.39 14.19 18.68
C GLU A 46 -4.61 13.32 19.00
N SER A 47 -5.63 13.91 19.62
CA SER A 47 -6.80 13.19 20.09
C SER A 47 -7.63 12.67 18.93
N GLU A 48 -7.76 13.44 17.85
CA GLU A 48 -8.42 13.01 16.62
C GLU A 48 -7.64 11.88 15.93
N LEU A 49 -6.31 12.03 15.81
CA LEU A 49 -5.47 11.00 15.22
C LEU A 49 -5.49 9.70 16.03
N ALA A 50 -5.54 9.78 17.36
CA ALA A 50 -5.67 8.62 18.24
C ALA A 50 -7.04 7.91 18.07
N VAL A 51 -8.11 8.64 17.76
CA VAL A 51 -9.41 8.04 17.41
C VAL A 51 -9.31 7.32 16.07
N ILE A 52 -8.79 7.99 15.02
CA ILE A 52 -8.58 7.40 13.70
C ILE A 52 -7.73 6.13 13.78
N ALA A 53 -6.62 6.18 14.53
CA ALA A 53 -5.73 5.05 14.74
C ALA A 53 -6.48 3.85 15.35
N ARG A 54 -7.29 4.07 16.39
CA ARG A 54 -8.06 3.01 17.03
C ARG A 54 -9.10 2.41 16.08
N GLU A 55 -9.83 3.26 15.36
CA GLU A 55 -10.84 2.81 14.40
C GLU A 55 -10.22 1.97 13.28
N LEU A 56 -9.12 2.42 12.67
CA LEU A 56 -8.43 1.65 11.63
C LEU A 56 -7.95 0.29 12.14
N ILE A 57 -7.36 0.23 13.33
CA ILE A 57 -6.90 -1.04 13.91
C ILE A 57 -8.08 -1.95 14.26
N GLU A 58 -9.19 -1.40 14.75
CA GLU A 58 -10.40 -2.15 15.08
C GLU A 58 -11.07 -2.74 13.83
N LEU A 59 -11.13 -1.99 12.71
CA LEU A 59 -11.58 -2.50 11.42
C LEU A 59 -10.77 -3.70 10.93
N GLY A 60 -9.49 -3.74 11.30
CA GLY A 60 -8.58 -4.84 11.01
C GLY A 60 -8.63 -6.00 12.02
N GLY A 61 -9.56 -5.95 12.97
CA GLY A 61 -9.79 -7.01 13.95
C GLY A 61 -8.75 -7.07 15.07
N ARG A 62 -8.00 -6.00 15.31
CA ARG A 62 -7.05 -5.91 16.42
C ARG A 62 -7.44 -4.79 17.39
N ARG A 63 -6.72 -4.71 18.51
CA ARG A 63 -6.95 -3.72 19.57
C ARG A 63 -5.76 -2.79 19.67
N LEU A 64 -6.03 -1.49 19.84
CA LEU A 64 -5.02 -0.46 20.06
C LEU A 64 -5.40 0.36 21.31
N ASP A 65 -4.57 0.33 22.34
CA ASP A 65 -4.77 1.08 23.59
C ASP A 65 -3.46 1.26 24.36
N LEU A 66 -3.51 1.83 25.57
CA LEU A 66 -2.29 2.07 26.34
C LEU A 66 -1.57 0.80 26.82
N ALA A 67 -2.24 -0.35 26.86
CA ALA A 67 -1.61 -1.63 27.17
C ALA A 67 -0.95 -2.27 25.93
N ASN A 68 -1.52 -2.03 24.74
CA ASN A 68 -0.99 -2.43 23.45
C ASN A 68 -0.90 -1.18 22.54
N PRO A 69 0.14 -0.33 22.73
CA PRO A 69 0.17 1.02 22.16
C PRO A 69 0.56 1.06 20.68
N PHE A 70 0.75 -0.09 20.04
CA PHE A 70 0.99 -0.19 18.61
C PHE A 70 0.38 -1.47 18.04
N ALA A 71 -0.03 -1.42 16.77
CA ALA A 71 -0.57 -2.57 16.07
C ALA A 71 -0.44 -2.42 14.55
N ASP A 72 -0.44 -3.57 13.89
CA ASP A 72 -0.48 -3.71 12.43
C ASP A 72 -1.73 -4.49 12.03
N VAL A 73 -2.40 -4.05 10.98
CA VAL A 73 -3.55 -4.74 10.36
C VAL A 73 -3.53 -4.64 8.84
N CYS A 74 -4.23 -5.58 8.19
CA CYS A 74 -4.56 -5.51 6.77
C CYS A 74 -6.08 -5.42 6.63
N LEU A 75 -6.58 -4.30 6.10
CA LEU A 75 -8.00 -4.05 5.89
C LEU A 75 -8.47 -4.66 4.56
N PRO A 76 -9.78 -4.96 4.42
CA PRO A 76 -10.38 -5.27 3.13
C PRO A 76 -9.99 -4.22 2.07
N GLY A 77 -9.65 -4.66 0.87
CA GLY A 77 -9.10 -3.79 -0.18
C GLY A 77 -7.56 -3.71 -0.20
N GLY A 78 -6.87 -4.40 0.72
CA GLY A 78 -5.40 -4.51 0.71
C GLY A 78 -4.67 -3.34 1.37
N LEU A 79 -5.39 -2.48 2.08
CA LEU A 79 -4.79 -1.40 2.86
C LEU A 79 -4.06 -1.98 4.06
N ARG A 80 -2.77 -1.67 4.18
CA ARG A 80 -1.97 -2.04 5.35
C ARG A 80 -1.87 -0.84 6.26
N VAL A 81 -2.22 -1.02 7.52
CA VAL A 81 -2.17 0.05 8.52
C VAL A 81 -1.22 -0.36 9.64
N HIS A 82 -0.27 0.53 9.94
CA HIS A 82 0.50 0.52 11.16
C HIS A 82 0.13 1.75 11.99
N ALA A 83 -0.16 1.57 13.27
CA ALA A 83 -0.50 2.67 14.17
C ALA A 83 0.26 2.56 15.49
N VAL A 84 0.62 3.72 16.05
CA VAL A 84 1.26 3.87 17.36
C VAL A 84 0.56 5.00 18.11
N LEU A 85 0.15 4.77 19.35
CA LEU A 85 -0.40 5.79 20.23
C LEU A 85 0.72 6.51 21.01
N LYS A 86 0.53 7.81 21.23
CA LYS A 86 1.30 8.59 22.20
C LYS A 86 1.26 7.90 23.56
N SER A 87 2.43 7.48 24.03
CA SER A 87 2.56 6.60 25.19
C SER A 87 4.00 6.61 25.70
N GLY A 88 4.35 5.73 26.65
CA GLY A 88 5.75 5.53 27.03
C GLY A 88 6.64 5.02 25.88
N CYS A 89 6.06 4.47 24.81
CA CYS A 89 6.79 3.93 23.66
C CYS A 89 7.00 4.97 22.54
N SER A 90 6.20 6.04 22.49
CA SER A 90 6.27 7.07 21.46
C SER A 90 5.81 8.41 21.99
N SER A 91 6.54 9.48 21.68
CA SER A 91 6.19 10.85 22.07
C SER A 91 5.00 11.42 21.28
N LYS A 92 4.60 10.75 20.18
CA LYS A 92 3.49 11.16 19.30
C LYS A 92 2.62 9.96 18.94
N THR A 93 1.37 10.24 18.61
CA THR A 93 0.54 9.29 17.86
C THR A 93 0.96 9.33 16.39
N LEU A 94 1.15 8.15 15.79
CA LEU A 94 1.61 7.95 14.42
C LEU A 94 0.69 6.96 13.72
N VAL A 95 0.30 7.26 12.48
CA VAL A 95 -0.45 6.35 11.62
C VAL A 95 0.22 6.28 10.25
N SER A 96 0.50 5.08 9.77
CA SER A 96 0.98 4.80 8.43
C SER A 96 -0.01 3.89 7.73
N ILE A 97 -0.51 4.35 6.58
CA ILE A 97 -1.43 3.59 5.73
C ILE A 97 -0.73 3.41 4.39
N ARG A 98 -0.57 2.16 3.96
CA ARG A 98 -0.08 1.82 2.64
C ARG A 98 -1.20 1.24 1.81
N LEU A 99 -1.43 1.86 0.67
CA LEU A 99 -2.44 1.45 -0.30
C LEU A 99 -1.77 0.55 -1.32
N HIS A 100 -2.28 -0.67 -1.45
CA HIS A 100 -1.94 -1.52 -2.58
C HIS A 100 -2.84 -1.11 -3.75
N GLN A 101 -2.29 -0.43 -4.75
CA GLN A 101 -3.01 -0.20 -5.99
C GLN A 101 -3.31 -1.56 -6.65
N THR A 102 -4.60 -1.86 -6.75
CA THR A 102 -5.15 -3.08 -7.37
C THR A 102 -5.20 -3.01 -8.89
N LYS A 103 -4.76 -1.91 -9.51
CA LYS A 103 -4.72 -1.79 -10.97
C LYS A 103 -3.62 -2.71 -11.49
N ALA A 104 -4.04 -3.85 -12.03
CA ALA A 104 -3.16 -4.77 -12.73
C ALA A 104 -2.56 -4.03 -13.94
N ILE A 105 -1.30 -3.62 -13.82
CA ILE A 105 -0.57 -3.07 -14.96
C ILE A 105 -0.35 -4.20 -15.95
N THR A 106 -0.74 -3.98 -17.21
CA THR A 106 -0.46 -4.96 -18.25
C THR A 106 1.03 -5.03 -18.51
N LEU A 107 1.52 -6.19 -18.96
CA LEU A 107 2.93 -6.34 -19.34
C LEU A 107 3.38 -5.28 -20.37
N SER A 108 2.49 -4.93 -21.29
CA SER A 108 2.72 -3.88 -22.29
C SER A 108 2.82 -2.47 -21.70
N GLU A 109 2.01 -2.13 -20.71
CA GLU A 109 2.11 -0.85 -20.00
C GLU A 109 3.39 -0.78 -19.18
N LEU A 110 3.76 -1.87 -18.50
CA LEU A 110 4.99 -1.94 -17.71
C LEU A 110 6.24 -1.78 -18.60
N PHE A 111 6.24 -2.38 -19.80
CA PHE A 111 7.33 -2.17 -20.76
C PHE A 111 7.45 -0.71 -21.20
N LYS A 112 6.33 -0.02 -21.39
CA LYS A 112 6.33 1.41 -21.73
C LYS A 112 6.86 2.25 -20.57
N SER A 113 6.38 2.01 -19.34
CA SER A 113 6.80 2.79 -18.17
C SER A 113 8.29 2.62 -17.85
N LEU A 114 8.83 1.41 -18.06
CA LEU A 114 10.24 1.11 -17.82
C LEU A 114 11.17 1.39 -19.01
N SER A 115 10.63 1.89 -20.14
CA SER A 115 11.38 2.06 -21.39
C SER A 115 12.13 0.78 -21.80
N ALA A 116 11.46 -0.38 -21.69
CA ALA A 116 12.06 -1.67 -21.98
C ALA A 116 12.42 -1.80 -23.47
N SER A 117 13.67 -2.20 -23.74
CA SER A 117 14.16 -2.45 -25.10
C SER A 117 13.38 -3.58 -25.79
N PRO A 118 13.30 -3.59 -27.13
CA PRO A 118 12.62 -4.67 -27.86
C PRO A 118 13.10 -6.08 -27.46
N LEU A 119 14.40 -6.25 -27.22
CA LEU A 119 14.97 -7.52 -26.79
C LEU A 119 14.45 -7.96 -25.41
N GLN A 120 14.38 -7.05 -24.43
CA GLN A 120 13.83 -7.35 -23.11
C GLN A 120 12.35 -7.74 -23.20
N GLN A 121 11.58 -7.06 -24.05
CA GLN A 121 10.17 -7.39 -24.24
C GLN A 121 9.99 -8.79 -24.83
N THR A 122 10.81 -9.16 -25.82
CA THR A 122 10.77 -10.49 -26.43
C THR A 122 11.12 -11.57 -25.41
N ILE A 123 12.26 -11.42 -24.70
CA ILE A 123 12.71 -12.43 -23.72
C ILE A 123 11.66 -12.65 -22.63
N ILE A 124 11.07 -11.57 -22.10
CA ILE A 124 10.08 -11.70 -21.02
C ILE A 124 8.80 -12.37 -21.53
N ARG A 125 8.36 -12.09 -22.77
CA ARG A 125 7.21 -12.79 -23.37
C ARG A 125 7.51 -14.27 -23.58
N GLU A 126 8.69 -14.61 -24.09
CA GLU A 126 9.10 -16.01 -24.28
C GLU A 126 9.14 -16.80 -22.96
N ILE A 127 9.54 -16.17 -21.85
CA ILE A 127 9.49 -16.80 -20.53
C ILE A 127 8.05 -17.11 -20.10
N VAL A 128 7.09 -16.24 -20.41
CA VAL A 128 5.67 -16.50 -20.10
C VAL A 128 5.11 -17.59 -21.01
N ASP A 129 5.37 -17.48 -22.31
CA ASP A 129 4.82 -18.37 -23.33
C ASP A 129 5.42 -19.79 -23.26
N SER A 130 6.61 -19.96 -22.69
CA SER A 130 7.23 -21.28 -22.54
C SER A 130 6.53 -22.17 -21.51
N GLY A 131 5.80 -21.58 -20.55
CA GLY A 131 5.21 -22.30 -19.42
C GLY A 131 6.23 -22.93 -18.48
N GLU A 132 7.52 -22.59 -18.62
CA GLU A 132 8.57 -23.11 -17.75
C GLU A 132 8.57 -22.42 -16.37
N SER A 133 9.13 -23.10 -15.38
CA SER A 133 9.31 -22.51 -14.05
C SER A 133 10.42 -21.46 -14.06
N PHE A 134 10.15 -20.27 -13.53
CA PHE A 134 11.13 -19.18 -13.41
C PHE A 134 11.08 -18.51 -12.03
N LEU A 135 12.13 -17.74 -11.71
CA LEU A 135 12.26 -16.97 -10.48
C LEU A 135 12.57 -15.51 -10.79
N ILE A 136 11.80 -14.59 -10.21
CA ILE A 136 12.12 -13.16 -10.21
C ILE A 136 12.80 -12.81 -8.89
N SER A 137 14.04 -12.36 -8.96
CA SER A 137 14.86 -12.00 -7.79
C SER A 137 15.33 -10.54 -7.84
N GLY A 138 15.69 -9.98 -6.68
CA GLY A 138 16.04 -8.57 -6.52
C GLY A 138 15.73 -8.02 -5.12
N PRO A 139 16.27 -6.83 -4.77
CA PRO A 139 16.09 -6.23 -3.45
C PRO A 139 14.63 -5.84 -3.16
N THR A 140 14.31 -5.57 -1.90
CA THR A 140 12.99 -5.05 -1.49
C THR A 140 12.70 -3.74 -2.23
N GLY A 141 11.48 -3.57 -2.72
CA GLY A 141 11.07 -2.39 -3.48
C GLY A 141 11.47 -2.38 -4.96
N SER A 142 12.19 -3.38 -5.48
CA SER A 142 12.65 -3.40 -6.88
C SER A 142 11.57 -3.75 -7.94
N GLY A 143 10.29 -3.80 -7.57
CA GLY A 143 9.20 -4.09 -8.51
C GLY A 143 9.00 -5.57 -8.90
N LYS A 144 9.57 -6.54 -8.16
CA LYS A 144 9.43 -7.99 -8.47
C LYS A 144 7.99 -8.45 -8.60
N THR A 145 7.18 -8.14 -7.58
CA THR A 145 5.77 -8.51 -7.54
C THR A 145 4.98 -7.81 -8.64
N THR A 146 5.35 -6.57 -8.97
CA THR A 146 4.76 -5.81 -10.08
C THR A 146 5.04 -6.49 -11.42
N LEU A 147 6.28 -6.89 -11.69
CA LEU A 147 6.63 -7.64 -12.91
C LEU A 147 5.90 -8.98 -12.98
N LEU A 148 5.88 -9.75 -11.89
CA LEU A 148 5.16 -11.04 -11.84
C LEU A 148 3.67 -10.86 -12.15
N ARG A 149 3.01 -9.89 -11.50
CA ARG A 149 1.59 -9.59 -11.73
C ARG A 149 1.34 -9.17 -13.17
N ALA A 150 2.22 -8.35 -13.75
CA ALA A 150 2.11 -7.93 -15.15
C ALA A 150 2.27 -9.10 -16.13
N MET A 151 3.24 -10.00 -15.89
CA MET A 151 3.44 -11.22 -16.68
C MET A 151 2.21 -12.14 -16.63
N LEU A 152 1.54 -12.23 -15.48
CA LEU A 152 0.35 -13.07 -15.30
C LEU A 152 -0.96 -12.42 -15.78
N SER A 153 -1.00 -11.09 -15.91
CA SER A 153 -2.23 -10.31 -16.20
C SER A 153 -2.96 -10.70 -17.50
N GLY A 154 -2.23 -11.27 -18.47
CA GLY A 154 -2.77 -11.69 -19.77
C GLY A 154 -2.89 -13.22 -19.95
N SER A 155 -2.65 -14.00 -18.89
CA SER A 155 -2.72 -15.46 -19.00
C SER A 155 -4.17 -15.91 -19.25
N THR A 156 -4.35 -16.85 -20.18
CA THR A 156 -5.63 -17.52 -20.43
C THR A 156 -5.76 -18.82 -19.62
N GLU A 157 -4.70 -19.20 -18.91
CA GLU A 157 -4.67 -20.39 -18.07
C GLU A 157 -5.15 -20.09 -16.64
N ARG A 158 -5.43 -21.16 -15.88
CA ARG A 158 -5.79 -21.01 -14.46
C ARG A 158 -4.55 -20.65 -13.65
N VAL A 159 -4.54 -19.46 -13.08
CA VAL A 159 -3.51 -19.00 -12.14
C VAL A 159 -3.96 -19.27 -10.70
N ILE A 160 -3.10 -19.90 -9.91
CA ILE A 160 -3.25 -20.04 -8.45
C ILE A 160 -2.14 -19.21 -7.80
N ALA A 161 -2.52 -18.19 -7.05
CA ALA A 161 -1.59 -17.34 -6.30
C ALA A 161 -1.62 -17.71 -4.81
N VAL A 162 -0.43 -17.82 -4.22
CA VAL A 162 -0.24 -18.00 -2.77
C VAL A 162 0.64 -16.86 -2.30
N GLU A 163 0.10 -16.00 -1.46
CA GLU A 163 0.77 -14.86 -0.82
C GLU A 163 0.62 -15.02 0.71
N ASP A 164 1.59 -14.52 1.49
CA ASP A 164 1.54 -14.49 2.97
C ASP A 164 0.52 -13.46 3.51
#